data_AF-A0A2W2BY66-F1
#
_entry.id   AF-A0A2W2BY66-F1
#
_cell.length_a   1.000
_cell.length_b   1.000
_cell.length_c   1.000
_cell.angle_alpha   90.00
_cell.angle_beta   90.00
_cell.angle_gamma   90.00
#
_symmetry.space_group_name_H-M   'P 1'
#
loop_
_entity.id
_entity.type
_entity.pdbx_description
1 polymer ?
#
loop_
_entity_poly.entity_id
_entity_poly.type
_entity_poly.pdbx_seq_one_letter_code
_entity_poly.pdbx_strand_id
1 'polypeptide(L)'
;MKIVEFVPGETVEWLRLDGHFNFTADPQEWTGTRMRFDISREGEGTRLRFTHVGLTPHHECYDVCANAWGGYVADSLKTLITTGTGDRNNEVRNAEALQQRR
;
A
#
# COMPACT_ATOMS: atom_id res chain seq x y z
N MET A 1 -3.14 -0.51 13.49
CA MET A 1 -3.00 -1.74 12.67
C MET A 1 -2.70 -2.92 13.59
N LYS A 2 -3.01 -4.15 13.17
CA LYS A 2 -2.73 -5.40 13.90
C LYS A 2 -2.21 -6.48 12.94
N ILE A 3 -1.11 -7.15 13.24
CA ILE A 3 -0.66 -8.32 12.47
C ILE A 3 -1.65 -9.46 12.68
N VAL A 4 -2.13 -10.06 11.58
CA VAL A 4 -3.07 -11.19 11.59
C VAL A 4 -2.46 -12.47 11.02
N GLU A 5 -1.43 -12.34 10.19
CA GLU A 5 -0.62 -13.47 9.70
C GLU A 5 0.85 -13.03 9.62
N PHE A 6 1.76 -13.93 10.02
CA PHE A 6 3.20 -13.70 9.92
C PHE A 6 3.95 -15.02 9.76
N VAL A 7 4.52 -15.22 8.58
CA VAL A 7 5.40 -16.32 8.22
C VAL A 7 6.69 -15.71 7.68
N PRO A 8 7.81 -15.76 8.44
CA PRO A 8 9.07 -15.14 8.04
C PRO A 8 9.51 -15.55 6.63
N GLY A 9 9.79 -14.56 5.78
CA GLY A 9 10.25 -14.79 4.40
C GLY A 9 9.17 -15.22 3.40
N GLU A 10 7.92 -15.39 3.85
CA GLU A 10 6.82 -15.87 3.00
C GLU A 10 5.63 -14.92 3.01
N THR A 11 5.08 -14.59 4.17
CA THR A 11 3.85 -13.79 4.24
C THR A 11 3.84 -12.89 5.47
N VAL A 12 3.31 -11.68 5.29
CA VAL A 12 2.85 -10.86 6.40
C VAL A 12 1.56 -10.15 6.02
N GLU A 13 0.56 -10.23 6.89
CA GLU A 13 -0.73 -9.58 6.71
C GLU A 13 -1.11 -8.79 7.95
N TRP A 14 -1.56 -7.55 7.76
CA TRP A 14 -2.04 -6.70 8.84
C TRP A 14 -3.42 -6.11 8.55
N LEU A 15 -4.26 -6.15 9.59
CA LEU A 15 -5.59 -5.57 9.64
C LEU A 15 -5.51 -4.07 9.97
N ARG A 16 -6.25 -3.26 9.23
CA ARG A 16 -6.58 -1.88 9.60
C ARG A 16 -7.66 -1.90 10.68
N LEU A 17 -7.32 -1.35 11.84
CA LEU A 17 -8.27 -1.20 12.96
C LEU A 17 -9.11 0.07 12.82
N ASP A 18 -8.55 1.05 12.12
CA ASP A 18 -9.11 2.36 11.86
C ASP A 18 -8.60 2.87 10.51
N GLY A 19 -9.35 3.78 9.90
CA GLY A 19 -9.00 4.54 8.71
C GLY A 19 -9.66 5.91 8.82
N HIS A 20 -8.97 6.97 8.36
CA HIS A 20 -9.56 8.29 8.30
C HIS A 20 -9.16 8.98 7.00
N PHE A 21 -10.15 9.21 6.15
CA PHE A 21 -10.06 10.08 4.99
C PHE A 21 -10.91 11.31 5.21
N ASN A 22 -10.35 12.48 4.92
CA ASN A 22 -11.04 13.76 5.02
C ASN A 22 -11.65 14.22 3.69
N PHE A 23 -11.60 13.37 2.67
CA PHE A 23 -12.02 13.66 1.30
C PHE A 23 -13.05 12.67 0.74
N THR A 24 -13.50 11.72 1.55
CA THR A 24 -14.53 10.73 1.19
C THR A 24 -15.77 10.94 2.07
N ALA A 25 -16.95 10.52 1.62
CA ALA A 25 -18.16 10.58 2.43
C ALA A 25 -18.15 9.56 3.57
N ASP A 26 -17.59 8.36 3.32
CA ASP A 26 -17.21 7.42 4.38
C ASP A 26 -15.73 7.64 4.76
N PRO A 27 -15.41 8.29 5.89
CA PRO A 27 -14.03 8.51 6.29
C PRO A 27 -13.31 7.19 6.67
N GLN A 28 -14.05 6.10 6.89
CA GLN A 28 -13.54 4.84 7.41
C GLN A 28 -13.40 3.75 6.35
N GLU A 29 -13.30 4.09 5.06
CA GLU A 29 -13.18 3.13 3.95
C GLU A 29 -12.04 2.10 4.08
N TRP A 30 -11.03 2.37 4.91
CA TRP A 30 -9.94 1.43 5.21
C TRP A 30 -10.17 0.62 6.50
N THR A 31 -11.10 0.98 7.37
CA THR A 31 -11.39 0.22 8.58
C THR A 31 -11.85 -1.19 8.20
N GLY A 32 -11.18 -2.22 8.73
CA GLY A 32 -11.48 -3.61 8.42
C GLY A 32 -10.82 -4.16 7.14
N THR A 33 -10.18 -3.33 6.32
CA THR A 33 -9.35 -3.79 5.19
C THR A 33 -8.03 -4.36 5.69
N ARG A 34 -7.31 -5.05 4.81
CA ARG A 34 -6.04 -5.70 5.15
C ARG A 34 -4.99 -5.40 4.09
N MET A 35 -3.75 -5.31 4.50
CA MET A 35 -2.61 -5.24 3.60
C MET A 35 -1.80 -6.51 3.75
N ARG A 36 -1.49 -7.14 2.63
CA ARG A 36 -0.79 -8.41 2.56
C ARG A 36 0.43 -8.28 1.67
N PHE A 37 1.56 -8.79 2.16
CA PHE A 37 2.71 -9.13 1.34
C PHE A 37 2.83 -10.64 1.24
N ASP A 38 2.94 -11.14 0.02
CA ASP A 38 3.38 -12.51 -0.27
C ASP A 38 4.75 -12.44 -0.94
N ILE A 39 5.69 -13.18 -0.39
CA ILE A 39 7.11 -13.20 -0.75
C ILE A 39 7.43 -14.61 -1.21
N SER A 40 8.03 -14.70 -2.38
CA SER A 40 8.42 -15.99 -2.96
C SER A 40 9.72 -15.84 -3.72
N ARG A 41 10.50 -16.92 -3.79
CA ARG A 41 11.64 -16.98 -4.69
C ARG A 41 11.14 -17.05 -6.13
N GLU A 42 11.77 -16.29 -7.02
CA GLU A 42 11.54 -16.37 -8.46
C GLU A 42 12.89 -16.37 -9.19
N GLY A 43 13.34 -17.55 -9.63
CA GLY A 43 14.66 -17.74 -10.22
C GLY A 43 15.77 -17.34 -9.24
N GLU A 44 16.61 -16.40 -9.66
CA GLU A 44 17.68 -15.80 -8.85
C GLU A 44 17.20 -14.60 -8.01
N GLY A 45 15.93 -14.21 -8.14
CA GLY A 45 15.36 -13.06 -7.45
C GLY A 45 14.27 -13.42 -6.45
N THR A 46 13.66 -12.37 -5.91
CA THR A 46 12.51 -12.43 -5.02
C THR A 46 11.34 -11.72 -5.68
N ARG A 47 10.19 -12.37 -5.74
CA ARG A 47 8.91 -11.74 -6.05
C ARG A 47 8.23 -11.34 -4.74
N LEU A 48 7.93 -10.05 -4.62
CA LEU A 48 7.03 -9.51 -3.60
C LEU A 48 5.72 -9.11 -4.28
N ARG A 49 4.61 -9.70 -3.84
CA ARG A 49 3.26 -9.32 -4.23
C ARG A 49 2.63 -8.55 -3.08
N PHE A 50 2.24 -7.30 -3.34
CA PHE A 50 1.40 -6.54 -2.44
C PHE A 50 -0.06 -6.67 -2.84
N THR A 51 -0.94 -6.75 -1.85
CA THR A 51 -2.39 -6.68 -2.06
C THR A 51 -3.02 -5.89 -0.92
N HIS A 52 -3.81 -4.87 -1.28
CA HIS A 52 -4.72 -4.23 -0.35
C HIS A 52 -6.07 -4.95 -0.41
N VAL A 53 -6.22 -5.97 0.42
CA VAL A 53 -7.43 -6.79 0.52
C VAL A 53 -8.59 -5.95 1.07
N GLY A 54 -9.68 -5.89 0.32
CA GLY A 54 -10.86 -5.10 0.68
C GLY A 54 -10.87 -3.68 0.12
N LEU A 55 -9.80 -3.22 -0.54
CA LEU A 55 -9.86 -2.01 -1.35
C LEU A 55 -10.56 -2.32 -2.68
N THR A 56 -11.73 -1.73 -2.90
CA THR A 56 -12.55 -1.99 -4.10
C THR A 56 -12.77 -0.71 -4.90
N PRO A 57 -13.06 -0.79 -6.22
CA PRO A 57 -13.41 0.37 -7.04
C PRO A 57 -14.65 1.15 -6.58
N HIS A 58 -15.44 0.60 -5.64
CA HIS A 58 -16.59 1.29 -5.06
C HIS A 58 -16.19 2.30 -3.97
N HIS A 59 -14.97 2.22 -3.44
CA HIS A 59 -14.45 3.20 -2.48
C HIS A 59 -14.07 4.49 -3.21
N GLU A 60 -14.48 5.62 -2.67
CA GLU A 60 -14.13 6.94 -3.17
C GLU A 60 -12.60 7.16 -3.16
N CYS A 61 -11.89 6.55 -2.21
CA CYS A 61 -10.43 6.60 -2.16
C CYS A 61 -9.71 5.70 -3.17
N TYR A 62 -10.43 4.85 -3.93
CA TYR A 62 -9.83 3.74 -4.69
C TYR A 62 -8.67 4.18 -5.57
N ASP A 63 -8.89 5.13 -6.46
CA ASP A 63 -7.89 5.56 -7.43
C ASP A 63 -6.65 6.16 -6.76
N VAL A 64 -6.85 7.00 -5.73
CA VAL A 64 -5.76 7.65 -5.01
C VAL A 64 -4.95 6.59 -4.29
N CYS A 65 -5.62 5.65 -3.62
CA CYS A 65 -4.97 4.55 -2.92
C CYS A 65 -4.20 3.67 -3.89
N ALA A 66 -4.82 3.25 -4.99
CA ALA A 66 -4.20 2.42 -6.00
C ALA A 66 -2.96 3.09 -6.62
N ASN A 67 -3.06 4.38 -6.96
CA ASN A 67 -1.94 5.16 -7.47
C ASN A 67 -0.81 5.30 -6.44
N ALA A 68 -1.15 5.65 -5.19
CA ALA A 68 -0.17 5.79 -4.12
C ALA A 68 0.58 4.48 -3.84
N TRP A 69 -0.10 3.32 -3.92
CA TRP A 69 0.56 2.02 -3.76
C TRP A 69 1.55 1.71 -4.87
N GLY A 70 1.32 2.18 -6.10
CA GLY A 70 2.32 2.15 -7.17
C GLY A 70 3.61 2.83 -6.73
N GLY A 71 3.52 4.08 -6.28
CA GLY A 71 4.69 4.83 -5.83
C GLY A 71 5.37 4.25 -4.57
N TYR A 72 4.59 3.81 -3.57
CA TYR A 72 5.18 3.31 -2.31
C TYR A 72 5.81 1.93 -2.50
N VAL A 73 5.09 1.00 -3.11
CA VAL A 73 5.51 -0.41 -3.19
C VAL A 73 6.34 -0.67 -4.43
N ALA A 74 5.87 -0.26 -5.61
CA ALA A 74 6.55 -0.59 -6.86
C ALA A 74 7.84 0.21 -7.04
N ASP A 75 7.87 1.46 -6.58
CA ASP A 75 9.02 2.36 -6.76
C ASP A 75 9.87 2.52 -5.49
N SER A 76 9.32 3.10 -4.42
CA SER A 76 10.11 3.50 -3.24
C SER A 76 10.66 2.30 -2.46
N LEU A 77 9.82 1.29 -2.16
CA LEU A 77 10.26 0.06 -1.49
C LEU A 77 11.26 -0.73 -2.33
N LYS A 78 11.03 -0.84 -3.65
CA LYS A 78 11.97 -1.49 -4.55
C LYS A 78 13.33 -0.81 -4.52
N THR A 79 13.36 0.52 -4.59
CA THR A 79 14.59 1.32 -4.53
C THR A 79 15.30 1.13 -3.19
N LEU A 80 14.56 1.13 -2.09
CA LEU A 80 15.11 0.86 -0.75
C LEU A 80 15.77 -0.51 -0.69
N ILE A 81 15.11 -1.56 -1.20
CA ILE A 81 15.63 -2.93 -1.19
C ILE A 81 16.91 -3.05 -2.04
N THR A 82 16.95 -2.43 -3.22
CA THR A 82 18.08 -2.60 -4.16
C THR A 82 19.25 -1.66 -3.92
N THR A 83 19.04 -0.51 -3.28
CA THR A 83 20.06 0.54 -3.12
C THR A 83 20.36 0.90 -1.67
N GLY A 84 19.52 0.47 -0.72
CA GLY A 84 19.61 0.85 0.70
C GLY A 84 19.04 2.24 1.03
N THR A 85 18.54 3.00 0.05
CA THR A 85 17.90 4.31 0.25
C THR A 85 16.54 4.36 -0.44
N GLY A 86 15.48 4.75 0.27
CA GLY A 86 14.14 4.89 -0.31
C GLY A 86 13.95 6.22 -1.07
N ASP A 87 12.96 6.27 -1.96
CA ASP A 87 12.57 7.52 -2.62
C ASP A 87 11.67 8.36 -1.70
N ARG A 88 12.21 9.49 -1.22
CA ARG A 88 11.53 10.44 -0.34
C ARG A 88 10.51 11.32 -1.08
N ASN A 89 10.59 11.41 -2.41
CA ASN A 89 9.71 12.27 -3.21
C ASN A 89 8.33 11.66 -3.42
N ASN A 90 8.10 10.42 -2.97
CA ASN A 90 6.82 9.76 -3.17
C ASN A 90 5.67 10.45 -2.41
N GLU A 91 5.95 10.98 -1.22
CA GLU A 91 4.95 11.73 -0.45
C GLU A 91 4.50 12.99 -1.17
N VAL A 92 5.44 13.72 -1.79
CA VAL A 92 5.17 14.94 -2.57
C VAL A 92 4.30 14.60 -3.78
N ARG A 93 4.66 13.57 -4.55
CA ARG A 93 3.89 13.13 -5.73
C ARG A 93 2.47 12.71 -5.37
N ASN A 94 2.29 12.02 -4.26
CA ASN A 94 0.96 11.61 -3.79
C ASN A 94 0.11 12.81 -3.32
N ALA A 95 0.73 13.79 -2.67
CA ALA A 95 0.05 15.02 -2.26
C ALA A 95 -0.39 15.86 -3.47
N GLU A 96 0.45 15.97 -4.50
CA GLU A 96 0.12 16.65 -5.76
C GLU A 96 -1.05 15.95 -6.49
N ALA A 97 -1.05 14.62 -6.53
CA ALA A 97 -2.13 13.84 -7.15
C ALA A 97 -3.50 14.05 -6.47
N LEU A 98 -3.51 14.29 -5.15
CA LEU A 98 -4.72 14.64 -4.39
C LEU A 98 -5.23 16.05 -4.71
N GLN A 99 -4.33 17.02 -4.94
CA GLN A 99 -4.70 18.40 -5.23
C GLN A 99 -5.32 18.57 -6.62
N GLN A 100 -4.92 17.74 -7.59
CA GLN A 100 -5.44 17.74 -8.96
C GLN A 100 -6.87 17.19 -9.11
N ARG A 101 -7.47 16.68 -8.02
CA ARG A 101 -8.87 16.21 -7.98
C ARG A 101 -9.90 17.31 -7.66
N ARG A 102 -9.45 18.56 -7.44
CA ARG A 102 -10.31 19.70 -7.10
C ARG A 102 -10.76 20.49 -8.32
#